data_AF-A0A1J9P5W6-F1
#
_entry.id   AF-A0A1J9P5W6-F1
#
_cell.length_a   1.000
_cell.length_b   1.000
_cell.length_c   1.000
_cell.angle_alpha   90.00
_cell.angle_beta   90.00
_cell.angle_gamma   90.00
#
_symmetry.space_group_name_H-M   'P 1'
#
loop_
_entity.id
_entity.type
_entity.pdbx_description
1 polymer ?
#
loop_
_entity_poly.entity_id
_entity_poly.type
_entity_poly.pdbx_seq_one_letter_code
_entity_poly.pdbx_strand_id
1 'polypeptide(L)'
;MGSNLPYAADAESYGTLLIVHGGERGESADISHLCRSPLKPAELQVLRAQYEKEGDYVGVQTKFNYAWGLIKSNTRQEQQEGVRLLSEIFKSARERRRECLYYLALGNYKLGNYGEARRYNDLLLDHEPGNLQAASLRTLIDDKVAKEGLVGVAILGGVALAAGVVGGLIMKGARRR
;
A
#
# COMPACT_ATOMS: atom_id res chain seq x y z
N MET A 1 15.01 32.39 32.62
CA MET A 1 15.57 31.05 32.27
C MET A 1 14.48 30.03 32.52
N GLY A 2 13.80 29.62 31.46
CA GLY A 2 12.68 28.69 31.49
C GLY A 2 12.41 28.31 30.05
N SER A 3 13.23 27.42 29.52
CA SER A 3 13.15 26.91 28.16
C SER A 3 11.86 26.11 27.98
N ASN A 4 10.90 26.71 27.29
CA ASN A 4 9.75 26.04 26.70
C ASN A 4 10.26 24.94 25.74
N LEU A 5 10.03 23.67 26.09
CA LEU A 5 10.21 22.54 25.19
C LEU A 5 8.94 22.41 24.31
N PRO A 6 9.03 22.60 22.98
CA PRO A 6 7.90 22.47 22.09
C PRO A 6 7.72 20.99 21.74
N TYR A 7 7.19 20.19 22.66
CA TYR A 7 6.86 18.78 22.39
C TYR A 7 5.51 18.42 23.01
N ALA A 8 4.53 19.25 22.72
CA ALA A 8 3.12 18.97 22.91
C ALA A 8 2.40 19.15 21.56
N ALA A 9 2.95 18.55 20.50
CA ALA A 9 2.20 18.26 19.29
C ALA A 9 1.30 17.07 19.64
N ASP A 10 0.10 17.41 20.10
CA ASP A 10 -1.14 16.65 20.03
C ASP A 10 -1.11 15.52 18.99
N ALA A 11 -1.54 14.32 19.39
CA ALA A 11 -1.66 13.17 18.49
C ALA A 11 -2.60 13.44 17.30
N GLU A 12 -3.47 14.45 17.40
CA GLU A 12 -4.25 15.02 16.30
C GLU A 12 -3.36 15.70 15.26
N SER A 13 -2.33 16.42 15.67
CA SER A 13 -1.33 17.02 14.78
C SER A 13 -0.53 15.98 14.01
N TYR A 14 -0.13 14.83 14.57
CA TYR A 14 0.54 13.79 13.76
C TYR A 14 -0.40 13.06 12.78
N GLY A 15 -1.64 12.79 13.20
CA GLY A 15 -2.67 12.22 12.31
C GLY A 15 -3.02 13.18 11.17
N THR A 16 -3.20 14.46 11.50
CA THR A 16 -3.45 15.55 10.55
C THR A 16 -2.22 15.84 9.70
N LEU A 17 -1.00 15.81 10.24
CA LEU A 17 0.23 16.06 9.46
C LEU A 17 0.52 14.92 8.49
N LEU A 18 0.21 13.66 8.83
CA LEU A 18 0.29 12.55 7.86
C LEU A 18 -0.81 12.60 6.80
N ILE A 19 -2.02 13.09 7.14
CA ILE A 19 -3.12 13.28 6.18
C ILE A 19 -2.89 14.53 5.30
N VAL A 20 -2.37 15.63 5.85
CA VAL A 20 -2.17 16.92 5.19
C VAL A 20 -0.83 16.99 4.43
N HIS A 21 0.28 16.50 4.98
CA HIS A 21 1.54 16.41 4.20
C HIS A 21 1.53 15.30 3.16
N GLY A 22 0.61 14.34 3.25
CA GLY A 22 0.32 13.40 2.16
C GLY A 22 -0.60 13.98 1.08
N GLY A 23 -1.21 15.15 1.31
CA GLY A 23 -2.21 15.76 0.43
C GLY A 23 -1.84 17.12 -0.19
N GLU A 24 -0.91 17.89 0.39
CA GLU A 24 -0.74 19.30 0.01
C GLU A 24 0.57 19.68 -0.72
N ARG A 25 1.43 18.72 -1.09
CA ARG A 25 2.47 19.00 -2.08
C ARG A 25 2.06 18.35 -3.38
N GLY A 26 1.89 19.17 -4.42
CA GLY A 26 1.59 18.78 -5.80
C GLY A 26 2.70 17.94 -6.42
N GLU A 27 2.95 16.77 -5.84
CA GLU A 27 3.93 15.78 -6.23
C GLU A 27 3.13 14.59 -6.74
N SER A 28 2.74 14.71 -8.01
CA SER A 28 2.25 13.59 -8.80
C SER A 28 3.21 12.41 -8.68
N ALA A 29 2.76 11.38 -7.96
CA ALA A 29 3.04 9.98 -8.21
C ALA A 29 4.50 9.49 -8.03
N ASP A 30 4.97 9.44 -6.78
CA ASP A 30 5.84 8.34 -6.38
C ASP A 30 5.37 7.70 -5.06
N ILE A 31 4.19 7.05 -5.04
CA ILE A 31 3.65 6.37 -3.83
C ILE A 31 4.61 5.28 -3.30
N SER A 32 5.60 4.87 -4.10
CA SER A 32 6.68 3.99 -3.66
C SER A 32 7.39 4.52 -2.42
N HIS A 33 7.50 5.85 -2.24
CA HIS A 33 8.17 6.44 -1.08
C HIS A 33 7.44 6.15 0.25
N LEU A 34 6.10 6.15 0.24
CA LEU A 34 5.28 5.82 1.43
C LEU A 34 5.50 4.38 1.90
N CYS A 35 5.77 3.48 0.94
CA CYS A 35 6.12 2.09 1.24
C CYS A 35 7.61 1.92 1.60
N ARG A 36 8.49 2.80 1.09
CA ARG A 36 9.96 2.69 1.21
C ARG A 36 10.57 3.35 2.44
N SER A 37 9.90 4.30 3.10
CA SER A 37 10.46 5.00 4.26
C SER A 37 9.86 4.50 5.58
N PRO A 38 10.52 3.56 6.28
CA PRO A 38 10.10 3.14 7.61
C PRO A 38 10.14 4.34 8.59
N LEU A 39 9.26 4.33 9.58
CA LEU A 39 9.35 5.27 10.71
C LEU A 39 10.67 5.05 11.45
N LYS A 40 11.21 6.11 12.05
CA LYS A 40 12.38 5.96 12.92
C LYS A 40 11.98 5.07 14.11
N PRO A 41 12.84 4.15 14.59
CA PRO A 41 12.50 3.27 15.71
C PRO A 41 11.98 4.00 16.96
N ALA A 42 12.49 5.21 17.22
CA ALA A 42 12.03 6.05 18.32
C ALA A 42 10.56 6.50 18.17
N GLU A 43 10.10 6.78 16.95
CA GLU A 43 8.71 7.20 16.69
C GLU A 43 7.74 6.03 16.92
N LEU A 44 8.12 4.82 16.50
CA LEU A 44 7.33 3.62 16.74
C LEU A 44 7.24 3.29 18.24
N GLN A 45 8.30 3.53 19.00
CA GLN A 45 8.30 3.31 20.45
C GLN A 45 7.34 4.26 21.18
N VAL A 46 7.24 5.52 20.75
CA VAL A 46 6.27 6.49 21.30
C VAL A 46 4.84 6.01 21.06
N LEU A 47 4.54 5.58 19.84
CA LEU A 47 3.21 5.04 19.49
C LEU A 47 2.87 3.79 20.29
N ARG A 48 3.85 2.89 20.47
CA ARG A 48 3.69 1.68 21.29
C ARG A 48 3.41 2.02 22.74
N ALA A 49 4.20 2.92 23.34
CA ALA A 49 4.02 3.32 24.73
C ALA A 49 2.64 3.94 24.98
N GLN A 50 2.15 4.75 24.04
CA GLN A 50 0.80 5.33 24.12
C GLN A 50 -0.28 4.25 24.01
N TYR A 51 -0.15 3.32 23.06
CA TYR A 51 -1.07 2.19 22.88
C TYR A 51 -1.15 1.31 24.14
N GLU A 52 0.00 0.95 24.71
CA GLU A 52 0.08 0.13 25.94
C GLU A 52 -0.46 0.87 27.17
N LYS A 53 -0.23 2.18 27.27
CA LYS A 53 -0.71 3.01 28.38
C LYS A 53 -2.23 3.09 28.44
N GLU A 54 -2.91 3.12 27.29
CA GLU A 54 -4.37 3.18 27.25
C GLU A 54 -5.05 1.83 27.53
N GLY A 55 -4.33 0.72 27.36
CA GLY A 55 -4.78 -0.62 27.75
C GLY A 55 -6.07 -1.06 27.04
N ASP A 56 -6.98 -1.69 27.79
CA ASP A 56 -8.20 -2.31 27.26
C ASP A 56 -9.19 -1.32 26.61
N TYR A 57 -9.08 -0.02 26.94
CA TYR A 57 -9.96 1.04 26.44
C TYR A 57 -9.25 1.96 25.43
N VAL A 58 -8.24 1.45 24.73
CA VAL A 58 -7.49 2.22 23.73
C VAL A 58 -8.40 2.89 22.71
N GLY A 59 -8.19 4.19 22.53
CA GLY A 59 -8.91 5.00 21.58
C GLY A 59 -8.67 4.56 20.14
N VAL A 60 -9.69 4.71 19.30
CA VAL A 60 -9.61 4.32 17.87
C VAL A 60 -8.44 5.01 17.16
N GLN A 61 -8.21 6.30 17.43
CA GLN A 61 -7.11 7.06 16.83
C GLN A 61 -5.74 6.53 17.29
N THR A 62 -5.56 6.26 18.59
CA THR A 62 -4.31 5.71 19.13
C THR A 62 -4.00 4.35 18.51
N LYS A 63 -5.00 3.46 18.45
CA LYS A 63 -4.89 2.15 17.80
C LYS A 63 -4.56 2.27 16.32
N PHE A 64 -5.17 3.22 15.61
CA PHE A 64 -4.91 3.48 14.19
C PHE A 64 -3.47 3.94 13.96
N ASN A 65 -3.01 4.92 14.73
CA ASN A 65 -1.65 5.48 14.60
C ASN A 65 -0.60 4.39 14.87
N TYR A 66 -0.80 3.58 15.90
CA TYR A 66 0.09 2.47 16.22
C TYR A 66 0.08 1.41 15.10
N ALA A 67 -1.10 1.01 14.61
CA ALA A 67 -1.25 0.05 13.53
C ALA A 67 -0.54 0.51 12.23
N TRP A 68 -0.68 1.79 11.88
CA TRP A 68 0.03 2.36 10.74
C TRP A 68 1.54 2.34 10.95
N GLY A 69 2.00 2.66 12.16
CA GLY A 69 3.41 2.61 12.49
C GLY A 69 4.01 1.20 12.34
N LEU A 70 3.26 0.19 12.76
CA LEU A 70 3.63 -1.21 12.60
C LEU A 70 3.68 -1.65 11.12
N ILE A 71 2.75 -1.19 10.26
CA ILE A 71 2.80 -1.48 8.81
C ILE A 71 4.03 -0.86 8.15
N LYS A 72 4.47 0.32 8.62
CA LYS A 72 5.69 0.97 8.14
C LYS A 72 6.98 0.29 8.58
N SER A 73 6.94 -0.59 9.59
CA SER A 73 8.11 -1.36 10.03
C SER A 73 8.71 -2.24 8.92
N ASN A 74 9.92 -2.75 9.14
CA ASN A 74 10.57 -3.73 8.25
C ASN A 74 10.30 -5.18 8.69
N THR A 75 9.60 -5.39 9.80
CA THR A 75 9.35 -6.72 10.35
C THR A 75 8.01 -7.25 9.85
N ARG A 76 7.99 -8.43 9.21
CA ARG A 76 6.76 -9.04 8.71
C ARG A 76 5.72 -9.26 9.83
N GLN A 77 6.16 -9.65 11.02
CA GLN A 77 5.29 -9.85 12.19
C GLN A 77 4.60 -8.56 12.62
N GLU A 78 5.34 -7.45 12.71
CA GLU A 78 4.77 -6.14 13.03
C GLU A 78 3.78 -5.70 11.95
N GLN A 79 4.10 -5.88 10.68
CA GLN A 79 3.18 -5.56 9.58
C GLN A 79 1.88 -6.37 9.66
N GLN A 80 1.95 -7.66 9.97
CA GLN A 80 0.78 -8.52 10.19
C GLN A 80 -0.08 -8.00 11.35
N GLU A 81 0.55 -7.62 12.45
CA GLU A 81 -0.14 -7.06 13.60
C GLU A 81 -0.81 -5.72 13.28
N GLY A 82 -0.13 -4.83 12.55
CA GLY A 82 -0.73 -3.58 12.08
C GLY A 82 -1.96 -3.80 11.20
N VAL A 83 -1.91 -4.76 10.28
CA VAL A 83 -3.08 -5.15 9.46
C VAL A 83 -4.22 -5.72 10.31
N ARG A 84 -3.90 -6.51 11.34
CA ARG A 84 -4.90 -7.04 12.29
C ARG A 84 -5.60 -5.90 13.03
N LEU A 85 -4.85 -4.97 13.59
CA LEU A 85 -5.39 -3.83 14.34
C LEU A 85 -6.25 -2.92 13.45
N LEU A 86 -5.84 -2.63 12.22
CA LEU A 86 -6.67 -1.89 11.26
C LEU A 86 -7.95 -2.65 10.89
N SER A 87 -7.88 -3.97 10.77
CA SER A 87 -9.06 -4.80 10.47
C SER A 87 -10.08 -4.76 11.61
N GLU A 88 -9.63 -4.65 12.86
CA GLU A 88 -10.50 -4.46 14.02
C GLU A 88 -11.18 -3.10 13.99
N ILE A 89 -10.42 -2.03 13.72
CA ILE A 89 -10.97 -0.67 13.59
C ILE A 89 -12.01 -0.63 12.47
N PHE A 90 -11.70 -1.23 11.30
CA PHE A 90 -12.63 -1.28 10.17
C PHE A 90 -13.96 -1.96 10.53
N LYS A 91 -13.94 -2.98 11.40
CA LYS A 91 -15.15 -3.68 11.85
C LYS A 91 -15.94 -2.85 12.86
N SER A 92 -15.27 -2.22 13.84
CA SER A 92 -15.91 -1.55 14.98
C SER A 92 -16.26 -0.06 14.75
N ALA A 93 -15.47 0.68 13.98
CA ALA A 93 -15.60 2.12 13.75
C ALA A 93 -16.10 2.41 12.32
N ARG A 94 -17.42 2.45 12.14
CA ARG A 94 -18.05 2.60 10.81
C ARG A 94 -17.67 3.90 10.12
N GLU A 95 -17.53 4.96 10.89
CA GLU A 95 -17.16 6.31 10.45
C GLU A 95 -15.75 6.37 9.86
N ARG A 96 -14.83 5.51 10.31
CA ARG A 96 -13.44 5.44 9.83
C ARG A 96 -13.18 4.40 8.75
N ARG A 97 -14.21 3.69 8.29
CA ARG A 97 -14.05 2.60 7.31
C ARG A 97 -13.37 3.07 6.04
N ARG A 98 -13.77 4.22 5.50
CA ARG A 98 -13.19 4.78 4.26
C ARG A 98 -11.69 4.99 4.40
N GLU A 99 -11.25 5.66 5.46
CA GLU A 99 -9.82 5.86 5.76
C GLU A 99 -9.10 4.52 5.91
N CYS A 100 -9.68 3.56 6.65
CA CYS A 100 -9.07 2.25 6.86
C CYS A 100 -8.84 1.45 5.58
N LEU A 101 -9.67 1.61 4.54
CA LEU A 101 -9.54 0.85 3.29
C LEU A 101 -8.18 1.08 2.63
N TYR A 102 -7.72 2.32 2.57
CA TYR A 102 -6.44 2.65 1.96
C TYR A 102 -5.27 1.99 2.69
N TYR A 103 -5.26 2.07 4.02
CA TYR A 103 -4.18 1.50 4.82
C TYR A 103 -4.21 -0.03 4.89
N LEU A 104 -5.41 -0.64 4.84
CA LEU A 104 -5.55 -2.09 4.70
C LEU A 104 -5.05 -2.58 3.35
N ALA A 105 -5.30 -1.85 2.27
CA ALA A 105 -4.78 -2.17 0.94
C ALA A 105 -3.24 -2.10 0.93
N LEU A 106 -2.66 -1.02 1.47
CA LEU A 106 -1.20 -0.84 1.60
C LEU A 106 -0.53 -1.91 2.45
N GLY A 107 -1.11 -2.23 3.61
CA GLY A 107 -0.58 -3.26 4.51
C GLY A 107 -0.58 -4.64 3.86
N ASN A 108 -1.67 -5.01 3.19
CA ASN A 108 -1.75 -6.27 2.45
C ASN A 108 -0.80 -6.30 1.25
N TYR A 109 -0.65 -5.19 0.52
CA TYR A 109 0.32 -5.07 -0.58
C TYR A 109 1.75 -5.32 -0.09
N LYS A 110 2.13 -4.72 1.04
CA LYS A 110 3.46 -4.89 1.64
C LYS A 110 3.72 -6.32 2.14
N LEU A 111 2.68 -7.01 2.60
CA LEU A 111 2.73 -8.42 3.01
C LEU A 111 2.76 -9.40 1.82
N GLY A 112 2.55 -8.94 0.59
CA GLY A 112 2.42 -9.78 -0.61
C GLY A 112 1.02 -10.37 -0.80
N ASN A 113 0.04 -9.95 0.00
CA ASN A 113 -1.34 -10.40 -0.09
C ASN A 113 -2.09 -9.60 -1.16
N TYR A 114 -1.67 -9.69 -2.42
CA TYR A 114 -2.12 -8.80 -3.49
C TYR A 114 -3.62 -8.91 -3.79
N GLY A 115 -4.23 -10.09 -3.62
CA GLY A 115 -5.68 -10.27 -3.78
C GLY A 115 -6.49 -9.43 -2.79
N GLU A 116 -6.14 -9.47 -1.50
CA GLU A 116 -6.80 -8.65 -0.48
C GLU A 116 -6.47 -7.17 -0.65
N ALA A 117 -5.22 -6.84 -1.02
CA ALA A 117 -4.84 -5.47 -1.34
C ALA A 117 -5.73 -4.89 -2.45
N ARG A 118 -5.94 -5.65 -3.53
CA ARG A 118 -6.81 -5.28 -4.65
C ARG A 118 -8.25 -5.06 -4.19
N ARG A 119 -8.79 -5.99 -3.39
CA ARG A 119 -10.16 -5.95 -2.89
C ARG A 119 -10.45 -4.71 -2.03
N TYR A 120 -9.56 -4.37 -1.09
CA TYR A 120 -9.71 -3.17 -0.27
C TYR A 120 -9.58 -1.88 -1.10
N ASN A 121 -8.65 -1.86 -2.06
CA ASN A 121 -8.44 -0.71 -2.93
C ASN A 121 -9.63 -0.48 -3.89
N ASP A 122 -10.24 -1.54 -4.40
CA ASP A 122 -11.49 -1.43 -5.20
C ASP A 122 -12.61 -0.82 -4.40
N LEU A 123 -12.85 -1.34 -3.20
CA LEU A 123 -13.91 -0.83 -2.36
C LEU A 123 -13.72 0.66 -2.03
N LEU A 124 -12.46 1.11 -1.91
CA LEU A 124 -12.17 2.53 -1.77
C LEU A 124 -12.50 3.33 -3.04
N LEU A 125 -12.11 2.83 -4.22
CA LEU A 125 -12.40 3.49 -5.50
C LEU A 125 -13.89 3.49 -5.84
N ASP A 126 -14.66 2.48 -5.43
CA ASP A 126 -16.11 2.45 -5.57
C ASP A 126 -16.77 3.59 -4.78
N HIS A 127 -16.22 3.92 -3.60
CA HIS A 127 -16.69 5.03 -2.78
C HIS A 127 -16.12 6.38 -3.22
N GLU A 128 -14.88 6.41 -3.69
CA GLU A 128 -14.13 7.62 -4.05
C GLU A 128 -13.42 7.44 -5.41
N PRO A 129 -14.15 7.48 -6.54
CA PRO A 129 -13.58 7.18 -7.87
C PRO A 129 -12.45 8.13 -8.29
N GLY A 130 -12.44 9.35 -7.75
CA GLY A 130 -11.41 10.37 -8.00
C GLY A 130 -10.17 10.27 -7.11
N ASN A 131 -10.06 9.25 -6.25
CA ASN A 131 -8.97 9.12 -5.30
C ASN A 131 -7.66 8.71 -6.03
N LEU A 132 -6.80 9.69 -6.30
CA LEU A 132 -5.54 9.50 -7.01
C LEU A 132 -4.55 8.57 -6.27
N GLN A 133 -4.63 8.53 -4.93
CA GLN A 133 -3.77 7.66 -4.12
C GLN A 133 -4.18 6.19 -4.32
N ALA A 134 -5.48 5.90 -4.23
CA ALA A 134 -6.03 4.57 -4.49
C ALA A 134 -5.83 4.13 -5.95
N ALA A 135 -5.96 5.04 -6.91
CA ALA A 135 -5.69 4.76 -8.32
C ALA A 135 -4.22 4.38 -8.57
N SER A 136 -3.29 5.10 -7.97
CA SER A 136 -1.86 4.80 -8.09
C SER A 136 -1.48 3.49 -7.36
N LEU A 137 -2.05 3.24 -6.19
CA LEU A 137 -1.88 1.96 -5.47
C LEU A 137 -2.42 0.78 -6.27
N ARG A 138 -3.53 0.98 -7.01
CA ARG A 138 -4.08 -0.02 -7.92
C ARG A 138 -3.06 -0.45 -8.97
N THR A 139 -2.41 0.51 -9.62
CA THR A 139 -1.37 0.24 -10.62
C THR A 139 -0.23 -0.58 -10.01
N LEU A 140 0.25 -0.20 -8.81
CA LEU A 140 1.32 -0.94 -8.13
C LEU A 140 0.92 -2.39 -7.81
N ILE A 141 -0.33 -2.61 -7.36
CA ILE A 141 -0.85 -3.96 -7.11
C ILE A 141 -0.89 -4.76 -8.41
N ASP A 142 -1.43 -4.18 -9.47
CA ASP A 142 -1.60 -4.84 -10.78
C ASP A 142 -0.25 -5.21 -11.40
N ASP A 143 0.76 -4.34 -11.29
CA ASP A 143 2.13 -4.62 -11.73
C ASP A 143 2.77 -5.77 -10.96
N LYS A 144 2.54 -5.86 -9.64
CA LYS A 144 3.04 -6.97 -8.81
C LYS A 144 2.37 -8.29 -9.16
N VAL A 145 1.05 -8.29 -9.29
CA VAL A 145 0.28 -9.47 -9.71
C VAL A 145 0.73 -9.94 -11.09
N ALA A 146 0.89 -9.02 -12.05
CA ALA A 146 1.38 -9.35 -13.38
C ALA A 146 2.78 -9.96 -13.33
N LYS A 147 3.70 -9.38 -12.55
CA LYS A 147 5.08 -9.87 -12.41
C LYS A 147 5.15 -11.26 -11.77
N GLU A 148 4.42 -11.49 -10.67
CA GLU A 148 4.40 -12.80 -10.00
C GLU A 148 3.60 -13.84 -10.79
N GLY A 149 2.53 -13.44 -11.48
CA GLY A 149 1.80 -14.27 -12.43
C GLY A 149 2.66 -14.69 -13.63
N LEU A 150 3.53 -13.79 -14.14
CA LEU A 150 4.48 -14.11 -15.21
C LEU A 150 5.52 -15.14 -14.77
N VAL A 151 5.95 -15.11 -13.50
CA VAL A 151 6.86 -16.12 -12.93
C VAL A 151 6.19 -17.51 -12.91
N GLY A 152 4.87 -17.58 -12.77
CA GLY A 152 4.10 -18.82 -12.87
C GLY A 152 3.79 -19.28 -14.31
N VAL A 153 3.63 -18.35 -15.25
CA VAL A 153 3.30 -18.66 -16.67
C VAL A 153 4.56 -18.98 -17.50
N ALA A 154 5.75 -18.50 -17.11
CA ALA A 154 7.00 -18.78 -17.82
C ALA A 154 7.41 -20.28 -17.81
N ILE A 155 6.73 -21.14 -17.05
CA ILE A 155 7.06 -22.58 -16.97
C ILE A 155 6.29 -23.43 -18.00
N LEU A 156 5.24 -22.93 -18.66
CA LEU A 156 4.51 -23.76 -19.63
C LEU A 156 4.07 -22.97 -20.87
N GLY A 157 4.83 -23.10 -21.95
CA GLY A 157 4.36 -22.76 -23.30
C GLY A 157 5.43 -22.17 -24.20
N GLY A 158 6.35 -23.01 -24.68
CA GLY A 158 7.35 -22.61 -25.67
C GLY A 158 6.69 -22.07 -26.95
N VAL A 159 6.77 -20.76 -27.17
CA VAL A 159 6.86 -20.13 -28.50
C VAL A 159 7.74 -18.88 -28.34
N ALA A 160 8.99 -18.96 -28.78
CA ALA A 160 9.82 -17.78 -29.00
C ALA A 160 9.24 -17.02 -30.19
N LEU A 161 8.74 -15.79 -29.99
CA LEU A 161 8.33 -14.93 -31.10
C LEU A 161 9.57 -14.43 -31.83
N ALA A 162 9.86 -15.17 -32.90
CA ALA A 162 10.69 -14.90 -34.06
C ALA A 162 11.22 -13.47 -34.22
N ALA A 163 12.54 -13.32 -34.10
CA ALA A 163 13.28 -12.37 -34.92
C ALA A 163 13.23 -12.88 -36.36
N GLY A 164 12.42 -12.25 -37.22
CA GLY A 164 12.21 -12.75 -38.58
C GLY A 164 11.53 -11.77 -39.53
N VAL A 165 11.82 -10.47 -39.41
CA VAL A 165 11.65 -9.54 -40.52
C VAL A 165 13.00 -9.46 -41.21
N VAL A 166 13.17 -10.22 -42.31
CA VAL A 166 13.96 -9.91 -43.54
C VAL A 166 14.10 -11.19 -44.38
N GLY A 167 13.65 -11.12 -45.64
CA GLY A 167 13.85 -12.14 -46.70
C GLY A 167 12.54 -12.84 -47.08
N GLY A 168 11.68 -12.34 -47.98
CA GLY A 168 12.04 -11.84 -49.31
C GLY A 168 12.16 -13.02 -50.28
N LEU A 169 11.09 -13.26 -51.06
CA LEU A 169 11.08 -13.95 -52.36
C LEU A 169 11.68 -15.38 -52.42
N ILE A 170 10.87 -16.39 -52.73
CA ILE A 170 11.15 -17.42 -53.76
C ILE A 170 9.94 -18.37 -53.90
N MET A 171 9.58 -18.61 -55.17
CA MET A 171 8.76 -19.72 -55.69
C MET A 171 7.23 -19.63 -55.65
N LYS A 172 6.67 -18.73 -56.48
CA LYS A 172 5.43 -19.01 -57.23
C LYS A 172 5.79 -19.20 -58.70
N GLY A 173 5.97 -20.45 -59.13
CA GLY A 173 6.36 -20.74 -60.52
C GLY A 173 6.55 -22.23 -60.83
N ALA A 174 5.57 -23.07 -60.48
CA ALA A 174 5.54 -24.45 -60.97
C ALA A 174 4.09 -24.95 -61.11
N ARG A 175 3.42 -24.61 -62.23
CA ARG A 175 2.45 -25.53 -62.86
C ARG A 175 2.15 -25.16 -64.32
N ARG A 176 2.78 -25.97 -65.20
CA ARG A 176 2.42 -26.40 -66.56
C ARG A 176 1.09 -25.90 -67.14
N ARG A 177 1.15 -25.35 -68.35
CA ARG A 177 0.64 -25.96 -69.60
C ARG A 177 1.40 -25.38 -70.78
#